data_AF-A0A7G9TD54-F1
#
_entry.id   AF-A0A7G9TD54-F1
#
_cell.length_a   1.000
_cell.length_b   1.000
_cell.length_c   1.000
_cell.angle_alpha   90.00
_cell.angle_beta   90.00
_cell.angle_gamma   90.00
#
_symmetry.space_group_name_H-M   'P 1'
#
loop_
_entity.id
_entity.type
_entity.pdbx_description
1 polymer ?
#
loop_
_entity_poly.entity_id
_entity_poly.type
_entity_poly.pdbx_seq_one_letter_code
_entity_poly.pdbx_strand_id
1 'polypeptide(L)' 'MQRVYRATRANEHYTLELAETRIRFTRDTGTRESFGGNDMPYARFLRSEKWHDHVREIYGEDVLAAALAAAREKCG' A
#
# COMPACT_ATOMS: atom_id res chain seq x y z
N MET A 1 1.87 -5.51 14.97
CA MET A 1 2.91 -6.03 14.05
C MET A 1 2.90 -5.16 12.80
N GLN A 2 3.97 -4.41 12.53
CA GLN A 2 4.08 -3.63 11.29
C GLN A 2 4.55 -4.57 10.18
N ARG A 3 3.83 -4.63 9.05
CA ARG A 3 4.22 -5.40 7.86
C ARG A 3 4.55 -4.44 6.73
N VAL A 4 5.70 -4.65 6.09
CA VAL A 4 6.20 -3.81 5.02
C VAL A 4 6.45 -4.67 3.78
N TYR A 5 5.85 -4.29 2.66
CA TYR A 5 6.06 -4.89 1.35
C TYR A 5 6.82 -3.91 0.46
N ARG A 6 7.75 -4.43 -0.32
CA ARG A 6 8.56 -3.64 -1.25
C ARG A 6 8.47 -4.24 -2.64
N ALA A 7 8.31 -3.40 -3.63
CA ALA A 7 8.30 -3.78 -5.04
C ALA A 7 9.11 -2.76 -5.84
N THR A 8 9.62 -3.19 -7.00
CA THR A 8 10.29 -2.29 -7.95
C THR A 8 9.64 -2.48 -9.32
N ARG A 9 9.18 -1.39 -9.93
CA ARG A 9 8.54 -1.40 -11.24
C ARG A 9 9.02 -0.19 -12.03
N ALA A 10 9.46 -0.41 -13.27
CA ALA A 10 9.90 0.66 -14.18
C ALA A 10 10.96 1.63 -13.58
N ASN A 11 11.93 1.10 -12.82
CA ASN A 11 12.94 1.86 -12.07
C ASN A 11 12.41 2.74 -10.93
N GLU A 12 11.14 2.58 -10.53
CA GLU A 12 10.56 3.19 -9.35
C GLU A 12 10.47 2.15 -8.22
N HIS A 13 10.80 2.56 -7.00
CA HIS A 13 10.67 1.72 -5.82
C HIS A 13 9.37 2.05 -5.10
N TYR A 14 8.62 1.01 -4.76
CA TYR A 14 7.32 1.12 -4.11
C TYR A 14 7.41 0.42 -2.75
N THR A 15 6.90 1.08 -1.71
CA THR A 15 6.78 0.52 -0.36
C THR A 15 5.34 0.63 0.12
N LEU A 16 4.78 -0.49 0.59
CA LEU A 16 3.47 -0.56 1.23
C LEU A 16 3.69 -0.96 2.69
N GLU A 17 3.31 -0.08 3.60
CA GLU A 17 3.37 -0.33 5.04
C GLU A 17 1.95 -0.47 5.60
N LEU A 18 1.69 -1.62 6.23
CA LEU A 18 0.50 -1.86 7.03
C LEU A 18 0.80 -1.40 8.46
N ALA A 19 0.48 -0.14 8.75
CA ALA A 19 0.63 0.45 10.07
C ALA A 19 -0.57 0.07 10.96
N GLU A 20 -0.56 0.50 12.22
CA GLU A 20 -1.60 0.11 13.17
C GLU A 20 -3.01 0.58 12.78
N THR A 21 -3.11 1.80 12.24
CA THR A 21 -4.40 2.46 11.94
C THR A 21 -4.61 2.80 10.47
N ARG A 22 -3.60 2.59 9.62
CA ARG A 22 -3.60 3.02 8.22
C ARG A 22 -2.64 2.20 7.36
N ILE A 23 -2.82 2.29 6.05
CA ILE A 23 -1.88 1.82 5.03
C ILE A 23 -1.11 3.03 4.50
N ARG A 24 0.21 2.95 4.51
CA ARG A 24 1.09 3.95 3.92
C ARG A 24 1.68 3.41 2.62
N PHE A 25 1.47 4.15 1.55
CA PHE A 25 2.07 3.87 0.25
C PHE A 25 3.16 4.90 -0.02
N THR A 26 4.39 4.46 -0.19
CA THR A 26 5.50 5.32 -0.57
C THR A 26 5.97 4.93 -1.96
N ARG A 27 6.11 5.92 -2.83
CA ARG A 27 6.77 5.78 -4.12
C ARG A 27 8.06 6.58 -4.08
N ASP A 28 9.17 5.95 -4.41
CA ASP A 28 10.46 6.58 -4.61
C ASP A 28 10.80 6.50 -6.10
N THR A 29 10.91 7.68 -6.72
CA THR A 29 11.25 7.82 -8.14
C THR A 29 12.66 8.38 -8.33
N GLY A 30 13.50 8.37 -7.29
CA GLY A 30 14.85 8.95 -7.32
C GLY A 30 14.93 10.48 -7.52
N THR A 31 13.81 11.20 -7.65
CA THR A 31 13.77 12.66 -7.79
C THR A 31 13.47 13.33 -6.43
N ARG A 32 14.22 14.39 -6.11
CA ARG A 32 14.18 15.13 -4.82
C ARG A 32 12.78 15.63 -4.41
N GLU A 33 11.83 15.69 -5.35
CA GLU A 33 10.48 16.23 -5.17
C GLU A 33 9.38 15.17 -5.07
N SER A 34 9.67 13.86 -5.25
CA SER A 34 8.65 12.81 -5.34
C SER A 34 8.68 11.79 -4.19
N PHE A 35 9.10 12.20 -2.99
CA PHE A 35 8.89 11.44 -1.76
C PHE A 35 7.43 11.58 -1.28
N GLY A 36 6.49 11.18 -2.12
CA GLY A 36 5.06 11.23 -1.82
C GLY A 36 4.61 9.99 -1.06
N GLY A 37 4.61 10.05 0.27
CA GLY A 37 3.92 9.06 1.10
C GLY A 37 2.42 9.34 1.13
N ASN A 38 1.60 8.44 0.60
CA ASN A 38 0.14 8.50 0.71
C ASN A 38 -0.33 7.66 1.89
N ASP A 39 -0.75 8.33 2.95
CA ASP A 39 -1.35 7.73 4.14
C ASP A 39 -2.87 7.53 3.93
N MET A 40 -3.32 6.27 3.89
CA MET A 40 -4.70 5.90 3.66
C MET A 40 -5.31 5.13 4.85
N PRO A 41 -6.42 5.60 5.45
CA PRO A 41 -7.14 4.82 6.46
C PRO A 41 -7.64 3.48 5.90
N TYR A 42 -7.62 2.42 6.72
CA TYR A 42 -8.09 1.09 6.31
C TYR A 42 -9.52 1.10 5.77
N ALA A 43 -10.43 1.85 6.39
CA ALA A 43 -11.82 1.98 5.93
C ALA A 43 -11.93 2.60 4.53
N ARG A 44 -11.02 3.53 4.18
CA ARG A 44 -10.96 4.14 2.85
C ARG A 44 -10.38 3.16 1.83
N PHE A 45 -9.34 2.42 2.22
CA PHE A 45 -8.74 1.40 1.38
C PHE A 45 -9.76 0.35 0.97
N LEU A 46 -10.51 -0.22 1.93
CA LEU A 46 -11.55 -1.24 1.67
C LEU A 46 -12.61 -0.82 0.65
N ARG A 47 -12.88 0.48 0.53
CA ARG A 47 -13.90 1.03 -0.38
C ARG A 47 -13.32 1.46 -1.73
N SER A 48 -11.99 1.41 -1.91
CA SER A 48 -11.33 1.99 -3.06
C SER A 48 -10.77 0.92 -3.99
N GLU A 49 -11.58 0.53 -4.97
CA GLU A 49 -11.19 -0.41 -6.03
C GLU A 49 -9.91 0.04 -6.76
N LYS A 50 -9.79 1.35 -7.04
CA LYS A 50 -8.57 1.94 -7.60
C LYS A 50 -7.29 1.57 -6.83
N TRP A 51 -7.34 1.54 -5.50
CA TRP A 51 -6.18 1.17 -4.69
C TRP A 51 -5.97 -0.34 -4.65
N HIS A 52 -7.04 -1.13 -4.73
CA HIS A 52 -6.91 -2.58 -4.87
C HIS A 52 -6.20 -2.94 -6.19
N ASP A 53 -6.61 -2.32 -7.29
CA ASP A 53 -5.97 -2.47 -8.60
C ASP A 53 -4.51 -2.06 -8.57
N HIS A 54 -4.21 -0.90 -7.97
CA HIS A 54 -2.84 -0.41 -7.86
C HIS A 54 -1.94 -1.34 -7.05
N VAL A 55 -2.44 -1.86 -5.92
CA VAL A 55 -1.69 -2.83 -5.11
C VAL A 55 -1.46 -4.12 -5.87
N ARG A 56 -2.49 -4.65 -6.53
CA ARG A 56 -2.39 -5.85 -7.36
C ARG A 56 -1.39 -5.69 -8.49
N GLU A 57 -1.41 -4.55 -9.18
CA GLU A 57 -0.52 -4.28 -10.31
C GLU A 57 0.96 -4.17 -9.89
N ILE A 58 1.24 -3.58 -8.72
CA ILE A 58 2.62 -3.31 -8.28
C ILE A 58 3.19 -4.46 -7.45
N TYR A 59 2.40 -5.01 -6.53
CA TYR A 59 2.87 -5.96 -5.53
C TYR A 59 2.32 -7.38 -5.73
N GLY A 60 1.34 -7.56 -6.62
CA GLY A 60 0.70 -8.85 -6.87
C GLY A 60 -0.52 -9.13 -5.99
N GLU A 61 -1.19 -10.24 -6.30
CA GLU A 61 -2.45 -10.64 -5.68
C GLU A 61 -2.28 -11.06 -4.21
N ASP A 62 -1.16 -11.71 -3.85
CA ASP A 62 -0.85 -12.10 -2.47
C ASP A 62 -0.78 -10.89 -1.52
N VAL A 63 -0.13 -9.81 -1.96
CA VAL A 63 0.00 -8.59 -1.16
C VAL A 63 -1.33 -7.86 -1.05
N LEU A 64 -2.15 -7.86 -2.11
CA LEU A 64 -3.51 -7.35 -2.04
C LEU A 64 -4.35 -8.13 -1.02
N ALA A 65 -4.30 -9.47 -1.06
CA ALA A 65 -5.04 -10.31 -0.11
C ALA A 65 -4.61 -10.03 1.33
N ALA A 66 -3.30 -9.88 1.59
CA ALA A 66 -2.78 -9.54 2.91
C ALA A 66 -3.20 -8.13 3.37
N ALA A 67 -3.20 -7.15 2.47
CA ALA A 67 -3.64 -5.79 2.77
C ALA A 67 -5.15 -5.72 3.08
N LEU A 68 -5.97 -6.44 2.31
CA LEU A 68 -7.41 -6.57 2.55
C LEU A 68 -7.72 -7.27 3.87
N ALA A 69 -7.00 -8.36 4.18
CA ALA A 69 -7.16 -9.06 5.44
C ALA A 69 -6.83 -8.15 6.64
N ALA A 70 -5.71 -7.42 6.57
CA ALA A 70 -5.33 -6.46 7.60
C ALA A 70 -6.37 -5.34 7.73
N ALA A 71 -6.85 -4.79 6.61
CA ALA A 71 -7.86 -3.74 6.63
C ALA A 71 -9.19 -4.19 7.25
N ARG A 72 -9.62 -5.43 6.98
CA ARG A 72 -10.81 -6.03 7.60
C ARG A 72 -10.63 -6.25 9.09
N GLU A 73 -9.48 -6.77 9.52
CA GLU A 73 -9.16 -6.95 10.94
C GLU A 73 -9.20 -5.63 11.72
N LYS A 74 -8.76 -4.52 11.11
CA LYS A 74 -8.73 -3.20 11.77
C LYS A 74 -10.04 -2.41 11.69
N CYS A 75 -10.99 -2.85 10.88
CA CYS A 75 -12.29 -2.18 10.71
C CYS A 75 -13.49 -3.00 11.18
N GLY A 76 -13.29 -4.28 11.53
CA GLY A 76 -14.26 -5.13 12.22
C GLY A 76 -14.07 -5.07 13.73
#